data_AF-A0A9D6NQ32-F1
#
_entry.id   AF-A0A9D6NQ32-F1
#
_cell.length_a   1.000
_cell.length_b   1.000
_cell.length_c   1.000
_cell.angle_alpha   90.00
_cell.angle_beta   90.00
_cell.angle_gamma   90.00
#
_symmetry.space_group_name_H-M   'P 1'
#
loop_
_entity.id
_entity.type
_entity.pdbx_description
1 polymer ?
#
loop_
_entity_poly.entity_id
_entity_poly.type
_entity_poly.pdbx_seq_one_letter_code
_entity_poly.pdbx_strand_id
1 'polypeptide(L)'
;MLFDRLESAGKHHYSQLFHPPFADDLEVDDLFAWVRKEKAQLYMRFLAPDGIRLSKRPGHIPIREILRLPSVKLKDRAYLEATTPEAAEKAAFLVLLFPQRRSDTSLPAVQKIEGQGLLGLRLQLGDSLDRVGFALQDGIPLRDENISTDGRSFRVSQTQGQIRVVSLEEATYLEAGGRIWLRSDKPISGVGAVEGGQIEWHMLSSAPSTLEFHTEFRPTEIRLDGRRLAPQDYSFQWEQRSMKLVLPEGTHTISARP
;
A
#
# COMPACT_ATOMS: atom_id res chain seq x y z
N MET A 1 -2.14 -4.17 4.33
CA MET A 1 -1.74 -3.01 5.15
C MET A 1 -2.84 -1.98 5.08
N LEU A 2 -3.01 -1.19 6.14
CA LEU A 2 -3.98 -0.11 6.23
C LEU A 2 -3.29 1.11 6.83
N PHE A 3 -3.52 2.28 6.22
CA PHE A 3 -3.04 3.57 6.67
C PHE A 3 -4.22 4.54 6.74
N ASP A 4 -4.45 5.12 7.91
CA ASP A 4 -5.48 6.15 8.11
C ASP A 4 -4.81 7.44 8.57
N ARG A 5 -5.13 8.56 7.92
CA ARG A 5 -4.75 9.91 8.33
C ARG A 5 -6.00 10.65 8.80
N LEU A 6 -6.00 11.10 10.05
CA LEU A 6 -7.14 11.73 10.70
C LEU A 6 -6.78 13.17 11.09
N GLU A 7 -7.72 14.08 10.90
CA GLU A 7 -7.62 15.48 11.30
C GLU A 7 -8.97 15.96 11.86
N SER A 8 -8.94 16.80 12.90
CA SER A 8 -10.14 17.38 13.49
C SER A 8 -9.88 18.77 14.06
N ALA A 9 -10.96 19.51 14.33
CA ALA A 9 -10.90 20.89 14.83
C ALA A 9 -10.48 21.02 16.31
N GLY A 10 -10.20 19.92 17.01
CA GLY A 10 -9.81 19.92 18.42
C GLY A 10 -9.05 18.65 18.79
N LYS A 11 -8.60 18.55 20.05
CA LYS A 11 -7.86 17.37 20.51
C LYS A 11 -8.80 16.24 20.91
N HIS A 12 -8.66 15.10 20.25
CA HIS A 12 -9.46 13.90 20.53
C HIS A 12 -8.58 12.66 20.66
N HIS A 13 -9.06 11.68 21.42
CA HIS A 13 -8.57 10.31 21.27
C HIS A 13 -9.21 9.70 20.03
N TYR A 14 -8.40 9.03 19.21
CA TYR A 14 -8.88 8.28 18.07
C TYR A 14 -8.78 6.80 18.34
N SER A 15 -9.76 6.04 17.89
CA SER A 15 -9.78 4.58 17.99
C SER A 15 -10.04 3.97 16.62
N GLN A 16 -9.18 3.05 16.20
CA GLN A 16 -9.43 2.18 15.06
C GLN A 16 -10.01 0.85 15.57
N LEU A 17 -11.10 0.40 14.95
CA LEU A 17 -11.83 -0.80 15.37
C LEU A 17 -11.68 -1.90 14.34
N PHE A 18 -11.38 -3.12 14.80
CA PHE A 18 -11.34 -4.32 13.96
C PHE A 18 -12.26 -5.40 14.53
N HIS A 19 -13.15 -5.93 13.69
CA HIS A 19 -14.18 -6.89 14.09
C HIS A 19 -13.86 -8.30 13.57
N PRO A 20 -13.29 -9.20 14.40
CA PRO A 20 -13.15 -10.62 14.05
C PRO A 20 -14.52 -11.30 13.96
N PRO A 21 -14.59 -12.50 13.35
CA PRO A 21 -15.81 -13.31 13.40
C PRO A 21 -16.26 -13.58 14.84
N PHE A 22 -15.48 -14.24 15.69
CA PHE A 22 -15.89 -14.52 17.07
C PHE A 22 -14.86 -14.04 18.08
N ALA A 23 -15.29 -13.88 19.33
CA ALA A 23 -14.43 -13.45 20.42
C ALA A 23 -13.26 -14.41 20.61
N ASP A 24 -13.49 -15.72 20.58
CA ASP A 24 -12.46 -16.74 20.81
C ASP A 24 -11.42 -16.83 19.68
N ASP A 25 -11.70 -16.25 18.52
CA ASP A 25 -10.72 -16.21 17.43
C ASP A 25 -9.66 -15.12 17.64
N LEU A 26 -9.94 -14.12 18.50
CA LEU A 26 -9.12 -12.92 18.67
C LEU A 26 -8.20 -13.04 19.88
N GLU A 27 -6.92 -12.97 19.60
CA GLU A 27 -5.84 -12.84 20.58
C GLU A 27 -5.13 -11.49 20.39
N VAL A 28 -4.77 -10.85 21.49
CA VAL A 28 -4.17 -9.51 21.51
C VAL A 28 -2.96 -9.54 22.42
N ASP A 29 -1.84 -9.01 21.96
CA ASP A 29 -0.58 -8.94 22.69
C ASP A 29 0.18 -7.67 22.32
N ASP A 30 0.34 -6.75 23.27
CA ASP A 30 1.01 -5.45 23.10
C ASP A 30 0.67 -4.72 21.78
N LEU A 31 1.57 -4.77 20.78
CA LEU A 31 1.42 -4.14 19.44
C LEU A 31 0.94 -5.10 18.34
N PHE A 32 0.54 -6.31 18.72
CA PHE A 32 0.15 -7.39 17.83
C PHE A 32 -1.26 -7.90 18.16
N ALA A 33 -1.91 -8.43 17.14
CA ALA A 33 -3.13 -9.18 17.32
C ALA A 33 -3.26 -10.28 16.26
N TRP A 34 -4.03 -11.30 16.59
CA TRP A 34 -4.25 -12.45 15.75
C TRP A 34 -5.73 -12.77 15.66
N VAL A 35 -6.19 -13.09 14.45
CA VAL A 35 -7.46 -13.79 14.25
C VAL A 35 -7.15 -15.20 13.76
N ARG A 36 -7.45 -16.22 14.55
CA ARG A 36 -7.12 -17.62 14.20
C ARG A 36 -8.35 -18.45 13.92
N LYS A 37 -8.36 -19.10 12.75
CA LYS A 37 -9.35 -20.09 12.32
C LYS A 37 -8.69 -21.44 12.09
N GLU A 38 -9.46 -22.47 11.80
CA GLU A 38 -8.93 -23.83 11.59
C GLU A 38 -7.87 -23.91 10.49
N LYS A 39 -8.08 -23.20 9.36
CA LYS A 39 -7.21 -23.29 8.17
C LYS A 39 -6.45 -22.01 7.84
N ALA A 40 -6.86 -20.88 8.40
CA ALA A 40 -6.34 -19.57 8.08
C ALA A 40 -6.14 -18.74 9.35
N GLN A 41 -5.24 -17.77 9.26
CA GLN A 41 -5.04 -16.79 10.31
C GLN A 41 -4.74 -15.42 9.71
N LEU A 42 -5.09 -14.38 10.44
CA LEU A 42 -4.71 -13.00 10.16
C LEU A 42 -3.77 -12.54 11.26
N TYR A 43 -2.52 -12.25 10.89
CA TYR A 43 -1.59 -11.54 11.75
C TYR A 43 -1.77 -10.03 11.56
N MET A 44 -1.81 -9.30 12.66
CA MET A 44 -1.90 -7.84 12.69
C MET A 44 -0.74 -7.28 13.50
N ARG A 45 -0.06 -6.28 12.94
CA ARG A 45 0.98 -5.51 13.65
C ARG A 45 0.68 -4.02 13.52
N PHE A 46 0.53 -3.37 14.66
CA PHE A 46 0.32 -1.94 14.76
C PHE A 46 1.68 -1.24 14.86
N LEU A 47 1.92 -0.30 13.95
CA LEU A 47 3.19 0.41 13.82
C LEU A 47 3.07 1.88 14.20
N ALA A 48 1.87 2.45 14.11
CA ALA A 48 1.60 3.82 14.51
C ALA A 48 0.16 3.99 15.02
N PRO A 49 -0.07 4.97 15.93
CA PRO A 49 0.94 5.84 16.54
C PRO A 49 1.85 5.08 17.52
N ASP A 50 2.98 5.68 17.89
CA ASP A 50 3.82 5.14 18.97
C ASP A 50 3.04 5.14 20.29
N GLY A 51 3.18 4.08 21.09
CA GLY A 51 2.43 3.92 22.34
C GLY A 51 0.94 3.63 22.16
N ILE A 52 0.49 3.24 20.96
CA ILE A 52 -0.87 2.78 20.71
C ILE A 52 -1.28 1.69 21.71
N ARG A 53 -2.50 1.78 22.23
CA ARG A 53 -3.04 0.79 23.17
C ARG A 53 -4.01 -0.13 22.46
N LEU A 54 -3.72 -1.43 22.49
CA LEU A 54 -4.60 -2.47 21.97
C LEU A 54 -5.47 -3.04 23.09
N SER A 55 -6.77 -3.22 22.82
CA SER A 55 -7.71 -3.79 23.78
C SER A 55 -8.73 -4.66 23.09
N LYS A 56 -8.97 -5.86 23.62
CA LYS A 56 -10.10 -6.70 23.25
C LYS A 56 -11.33 -6.24 24.02
N ARG A 57 -12.36 -5.79 23.31
CA ARG A 57 -13.62 -5.29 23.89
C ARG A 57 -14.78 -6.22 23.54
N PRO A 58 -15.77 -6.40 24.42
CA PRO A 58 -17.00 -7.12 24.09
C PRO A 58 -17.70 -6.46 22.89
N GLY A 59 -18.11 -7.28 21.91
CA GLY A 59 -18.82 -6.83 20.72
C GLY A 59 -20.31 -7.13 20.79
N HIS A 60 -21.11 -6.34 20.08
CA HIS A 60 -22.54 -6.60 19.96
C HIS A 60 -22.81 -7.77 18.99
N ILE A 61 -23.82 -8.59 19.34
CA ILE A 61 -24.33 -9.62 18.43
C ILE A 61 -25.23 -8.92 17.39
N PRO A 62 -25.00 -9.11 16.08
CA PRO A 62 -25.85 -8.52 15.06
C PRO A 62 -27.32 -8.93 15.22
N ILE A 63 -28.25 -7.97 15.08
CA ILE A 63 -29.71 -8.21 15.22
C ILE A 63 -30.17 -9.40 14.37
N ARG A 64 -29.64 -9.56 13.16
CA ARG A 64 -29.99 -10.67 12.26
C ARG A 64 -29.70 -12.06 12.83
N GLU A 65 -28.71 -12.19 13.71
CA GLU A 65 -28.41 -13.45 14.39
C GLU A 65 -29.31 -13.67 15.60
N ILE A 66 -29.66 -12.59 16.32
CA ILE A 66 -30.63 -12.62 17.43
C ILE A 66 -31.98 -13.15 16.94
N LEU A 67 -32.41 -12.74 15.74
CA LEU A 67 -33.67 -13.20 15.12
C LEU A 67 -33.69 -14.69 14.78
N ARG A 68 -32.56 -15.40 14.88
CA ARG A 68 -32.48 -16.85 14.67
C ARG A 68 -32.60 -17.65 15.97
N LEU A 69 -32.78 -16.98 17.10
CA LEU A 69 -33.07 -17.65 18.37
C LEU A 69 -34.50 -18.22 18.36
N PRO A 70 -34.72 -19.41 18.96
CA PRO A 70 -33.75 -20.22 19.73
C PRO A 70 -32.95 -21.22 18.88
N SER A 71 -33.13 -21.26 17.56
CA SER A 71 -32.63 -22.32 16.67
C SER A 71 -31.10 -22.36 16.51
N VAL A 72 -30.37 -21.35 16.99
CA VAL A 72 -28.91 -21.26 16.85
C VAL A 72 -28.29 -20.84 18.18
N LYS A 73 -27.27 -21.57 18.64
CA LYS A 73 -26.42 -21.13 19.76
C LYS A 73 -25.56 -19.95 19.28
N LEU A 74 -25.81 -18.77 19.84
CA LEU A 74 -25.01 -17.58 19.56
C LEU A 74 -23.61 -17.74 20.16
N LYS A 75 -22.60 -17.31 19.42
CA LYS A 75 -21.22 -17.21 19.90
C LYS A 75 -20.93 -15.77 20.29
N ASP A 76 -20.12 -15.61 21.34
CA ASP A 76 -19.69 -14.30 21.81
C ASP A 76 -18.91 -13.56 20.71
N ARG A 77 -19.10 -12.25 20.68
CA ARG A 77 -18.40 -11.33 19.77
C ARG A 77 -17.46 -10.46 20.57
N ALA A 78 -16.33 -10.12 19.96
CA ALA A 78 -15.42 -9.11 20.46
C ALA A 78 -14.97 -8.25 19.28
N TYR A 79 -14.39 -7.09 19.59
CA TYR A 79 -13.64 -6.30 18.64
C TYR A 79 -12.29 -5.92 19.25
N LEU A 80 -11.31 -5.72 18.37
CA LEU A 80 -10.03 -5.13 18.72
C LEU A 80 -10.18 -3.61 18.59
N GLU A 81 -9.83 -2.90 19.65
CA GLU A 81 -9.75 -1.46 19.70
C GLU A 81 -8.30 -1.04 19.79
N ALA A 82 -7.86 -0.19 18.86
CA ALA A 82 -6.51 0.38 18.83
C ALA A 82 -6.62 1.89 19.02
N THR A 83 -6.22 2.39 20.19
CA THR A 83 -6.46 3.79 20.60
C THR A 83 -5.17 4.60 20.67
N THR A 84 -5.23 5.86 20.25
CA THR A 84 -4.11 6.81 20.44
C THR A 84 -3.77 6.96 21.94
N PRO A 85 -2.47 7.07 22.29
CA PRO A 85 -2.06 7.21 23.69
C PRO A 85 -2.58 8.52 24.32
N GLU A 86 -2.65 9.57 23.52
CA GLU A 86 -3.01 10.93 23.93
C GLU A 86 -4.03 11.53 22.96
N ALA A 87 -4.70 12.60 23.41
CA ALA A 87 -5.61 13.37 22.59
C ALA A 87 -4.83 14.28 21.62
N ALA A 88 -5.15 14.21 20.34
CA ALA A 88 -4.47 14.96 19.29
C ALA A 88 -5.47 15.55 18.29
N GLU A 89 -5.07 16.61 17.59
CA GLU A 89 -5.83 17.16 16.45
C GLU A 89 -5.59 16.36 15.17
N LYS A 90 -4.43 15.69 15.10
CA LYS A 90 -4.00 14.86 13.98
C LYS A 90 -3.48 13.53 14.48
N ALA A 91 -3.87 12.45 13.83
CA ALA A 91 -3.38 11.11 14.14
C ALA A 91 -3.16 10.34 12.84
N ALA A 92 -2.18 9.45 12.85
CA ALA A 92 -1.95 8.49 11.78
C ALA A 92 -1.91 7.08 12.37
N PHE A 93 -2.71 6.18 11.80
CA PHE A 93 -2.65 4.76 12.09
C PHE A 93 -1.95 4.05 10.96
N LEU A 94 -1.01 3.18 11.30
CA LEU A 94 -0.36 2.30 10.32
C LEU A 94 -0.40 0.87 10.85
N VAL A 95 -1.06 -0.01 10.11
CA VAL A 95 -1.28 -1.40 10.50
C VAL A 95 -0.92 -2.35 9.36
N LEU A 96 -0.05 -3.30 9.64
CA LEU A 96 0.12 -4.45 8.76
C LEU A 96 -1.00 -5.45 9.04
N LEU A 97 -1.70 -5.85 7.98
CA LEU A 97 -2.63 -6.97 7.95
C LEU A 97 -2.02 -8.03 7.06
N PHE A 98 -1.71 -9.21 7.62
CA PHE A 98 -1.01 -10.29 6.91
C PHE A 98 -1.81 -11.59 7.02
N PRO A 99 -2.67 -11.90 6.02
CA PRO A 99 -3.38 -13.17 5.97
C PRO A 99 -2.44 -14.29 5.54
N GLN A 100 -2.51 -15.43 6.22
CA GLN A 100 -1.71 -16.62 5.90
C GLN A 100 -2.44 -17.91 6.27
N ARG A 101 -1.93 -19.06 5.82
CA ARG A 101 -2.47 -20.35 6.26
C ARG A 101 -2.08 -20.58 7.72
N ARG A 102 -2.88 -21.35 8.44
CA ARG A 102 -2.56 -21.69 9.85
C ARG A 102 -1.32 -22.58 9.98
N SER A 103 -0.99 -23.33 8.94
CA SER A 103 0.23 -24.13 8.84
C SER A 103 1.49 -23.28 8.70
N ASP A 104 1.36 -22.05 8.23
CA ASP A 104 2.51 -21.19 7.94
C ASP A 104 2.98 -20.55 9.24
N THR A 105 4.25 -20.76 9.56
CA THR A 105 4.90 -20.25 10.78
C THR A 105 5.79 -19.03 10.50
N SER A 106 6.10 -18.76 9.22
CA SER A 106 6.95 -17.65 8.81
C SER A 106 6.17 -16.33 8.86
N LEU A 107 6.56 -15.45 9.76
CA LEU A 107 6.08 -14.07 9.77
C LEU A 107 7.03 -13.18 8.96
N PRO A 108 6.48 -12.15 8.29
CA PRO A 108 7.33 -11.17 7.64
C PRO A 108 8.09 -10.36 8.70
N ALA A 109 9.35 -10.04 8.41
CA ALA A 109 10.07 -9.06 9.20
C ALA A 109 9.55 -7.67 8.83
N VAL A 110 9.09 -6.90 9.82
CA VAL A 110 8.47 -5.59 9.60
C VAL A 110 9.25 -4.53 10.38
N GLN A 111 9.54 -3.42 9.71
CA GLN A 111 10.15 -2.24 10.30
C GLN A 111 9.33 -1.01 9.94
N LYS A 112 9.07 -0.14 10.91
CA LYS A 112 8.45 1.18 10.68
C LYS A 112 9.46 2.06 9.93
N ILE A 113 9.00 2.74 8.88
CA ILE A 113 9.74 3.80 8.19
C ILE A 113 9.16 5.12 8.70
N GLU A 114 10.02 6.00 9.19
CA GLU A 114 9.62 7.33 9.65
C GLU A 114 10.68 8.34 9.22
N GLY A 115 10.21 9.44 8.63
CA GLY A 115 11.06 10.50 8.10
C GLY A 115 10.33 11.83 8.05
N GLN A 116 10.95 12.84 7.45
CA GLN A 116 10.33 14.16 7.31
C GLN A 116 9.08 14.07 6.43
N GLY A 117 7.89 14.13 7.05
CA GLY A 117 6.62 14.04 6.35
C GLY A 117 6.24 12.64 5.86
N LEU A 118 6.98 11.60 6.25
CA LEU A 118 6.79 10.21 5.80
C LEU A 118 6.47 9.29 6.98
N LEU A 119 5.42 8.49 6.82
CA LEU A 119 5.18 7.30 7.63
C LEU A 119 4.98 6.09 6.73
N GLY A 120 5.60 4.97 7.06
CA GLY A 120 5.57 3.79 6.21
C GLY A 120 6.06 2.54 6.89
N LEU A 121 6.24 1.49 6.09
CA LEU A 121 6.84 0.24 6.55
C LEU A 121 7.72 -0.39 5.49
N ARG A 122 8.72 -1.12 5.99
CA ARG A 122 9.53 -2.08 5.26
C ARG A 122 9.10 -3.48 5.68
N LEU A 123 8.76 -4.33 4.73
CA LEU A 123 8.30 -5.71 4.90
C LEU A 123 9.24 -6.64 4.14
N GLN A 124 9.87 -7.59 4.83
CA GLN A 124 10.69 -8.64 4.22
C GLN A 124 10.04 -10.02 4.44
N LEU A 125 9.86 -10.77 3.36
CA LEU A 125 9.40 -12.16 3.39
C LEU A 125 10.15 -12.99 2.35
N GLY A 126 11.00 -13.92 2.81
CA GLY A 126 11.91 -14.64 1.94
C GLY A 126 12.79 -13.67 1.13
N ASP A 127 12.82 -13.82 -0.18
CA ASP A 127 13.57 -12.95 -1.11
C ASP A 127 12.82 -11.68 -1.52
N SER A 128 11.61 -11.46 -0.99
CA SER A 128 10.77 -10.30 -1.32
C SER A 128 10.89 -9.20 -0.27
N LEU A 129 11.08 -7.98 -0.75
CA LEU A 129 11.18 -6.76 0.04
C LEU A 129 10.16 -5.74 -0.48
N ASP A 130 9.17 -5.40 0.33
CA ASP A 130 8.24 -4.31 0.07
C ASP A 130 8.62 -3.10 0.94
N ARG A 131 8.74 -1.92 0.32
CA ARG A 131 8.74 -0.63 1.01
C ARG A 131 7.48 0.11 0.63
N VAL A 132 6.75 0.60 1.63
CA VAL A 132 5.52 1.38 1.43
C VAL A 132 5.57 2.62 2.29
N GLY A 133 5.22 3.77 1.72
CA GLY A 133 5.28 5.06 2.40
C GLY A 133 4.08 5.94 2.09
N PHE A 134 3.72 6.78 3.05
CA PHE A 134 2.59 7.71 3.00
C PHE A 134 2.99 9.10 3.48
N ALA A 135 2.43 10.11 2.83
CA ALA A 135 2.58 11.50 3.19
C ALA A 135 1.76 11.85 4.44
N LEU A 136 2.46 12.29 5.48
CA LEU A 136 1.85 12.90 6.67
C LEU A 136 1.43 14.36 6.41
N GLN A 137 2.06 15.00 5.43
CA GLN A 137 1.84 16.41 5.08
C GLN A 137 1.91 16.57 3.56
N ASP A 138 1.00 17.35 3.01
CA ASP A 138 0.94 17.59 1.56
C ASP A 138 2.11 18.51 1.13
N GLY A 139 2.68 18.25 -0.05
CA GLY A 139 3.76 19.07 -0.62
C GLY A 139 5.17 18.80 -0.08
N ILE A 140 5.34 17.87 0.87
CA ILE A 140 6.66 17.42 1.32
C ILE A 140 7.04 16.13 0.57
N PRO A 141 8.17 16.10 -0.15
CA PRO A 141 8.63 14.88 -0.82
C PRO A 141 8.89 13.75 0.17
N LEU A 142 8.41 12.55 -0.16
CA LEU A 142 8.66 11.33 0.58
C LEU A 142 10.03 10.79 0.22
N ARG A 143 10.85 10.50 1.23
CA ARG A 143 12.21 9.98 1.06
C ARG A 143 12.47 8.84 2.02
N ASP A 144 12.91 7.70 1.47
CA ASP A 144 13.34 6.52 2.23
C ASP A 144 14.53 5.87 1.51
N GLU A 145 15.71 5.93 2.11
CA GLU A 145 16.97 5.40 1.55
C GLU A 145 17.20 5.85 0.08
N ASN A 146 16.91 4.95 -0.86
CA ASN A 146 17.09 5.12 -2.31
C ASN A 146 15.77 5.35 -3.06
N ILE A 147 14.70 5.71 -2.34
CA ILE A 147 13.37 6.03 -2.86
C ILE A 147 13.07 7.51 -2.60
N SER A 148 12.59 8.20 -3.63
CA SER A 148 12.15 9.59 -3.56
C SER A 148 10.93 9.81 -4.44
N THR A 149 9.91 10.48 -3.93
CA THR A 149 8.70 10.87 -4.69
C THR A 149 8.08 12.13 -4.09
N ASP A 150 7.33 12.89 -4.90
CA ASP A 150 6.45 13.96 -4.45
C ASP A 150 4.99 13.53 -4.27
N GLY A 151 4.71 12.23 -4.46
CA GLY A 151 3.37 11.68 -4.32
C GLY A 151 2.86 11.61 -2.88
N ARG A 152 1.56 11.30 -2.76
CA ARG A 152 0.89 11.04 -1.47
C ARG A 152 1.23 9.69 -0.87
N SER A 153 1.53 8.71 -1.71
CA SER A 153 1.98 7.40 -1.29
C SER A 153 2.88 6.76 -2.34
N PHE A 154 3.72 5.82 -1.89
CA PHE A 154 4.48 4.96 -2.78
C PHE A 154 4.51 3.53 -2.28
N ARG A 155 4.68 2.59 -3.21
CA ARG A 155 5.14 1.22 -2.94
C ARG A 155 6.26 0.88 -3.89
N VAL A 156 7.31 0.25 -3.39
CA VAL A 156 8.35 -0.39 -4.20
C VAL A 156 8.53 -1.81 -3.70
N SER A 157 8.22 -2.78 -4.55
CA SER A 157 8.42 -4.20 -4.29
C SER A 157 9.64 -4.68 -5.05
N GLN A 158 10.55 -5.36 -4.34
CA GLN A 158 11.73 -5.98 -4.89
C GLN A 158 11.69 -7.49 -4.65
N THR A 159 12.18 -8.26 -5.62
CA THR A 159 12.42 -9.70 -5.48
C THR A 159 13.83 -10.00 -5.95
N GLN A 160 14.64 -10.62 -5.10
CA GLN A 160 16.06 -10.88 -5.39
C GLN A 160 16.82 -9.59 -5.78
N GLY A 161 16.50 -8.48 -5.10
CA GLY A 161 17.11 -7.17 -5.32
C GLY A 161 16.61 -6.40 -6.55
N GLN A 162 15.84 -7.03 -7.44
CA GLN A 162 15.27 -6.38 -8.62
C GLN A 162 13.90 -5.80 -8.31
N ILE A 163 13.65 -4.56 -8.73
CA ILE A 163 12.32 -3.95 -8.59
C ILE A 163 11.35 -4.67 -9.52
N ARG A 164 10.23 -5.12 -8.96
CA ARG A 164 9.17 -5.86 -9.65
C ARG A 164 7.88 -5.09 -9.74
N VAL A 165 7.55 -4.32 -8.70
CA VAL A 165 6.35 -3.50 -8.67
C VAL A 165 6.72 -2.14 -8.12
N VAL A 166 6.18 -1.11 -8.75
CA VAL A 166 6.16 0.25 -8.23
C VAL A 166 4.72 0.73 -8.21
N SER A 167 4.30 1.45 -7.19
CA SER A 167 3.05 2.19 -7.21
C SER A 167 3.23 3.57 -6.62
N LEU A 168 2.41 4.50 -7.07
CA LEU A 168 2.41 5.90 -6.64
C LEU A 168 1.00 6.45 -6.69
N GLU A 169 0.76 7.46 -5.88
CA GLU A 169 -0.51 8.19 -5.82
C GLU A 169 -0.23 9.68 -5.95
N GLU A 170 -0.89 10.33 -6.92
CA GLU A 170 -0.81 11.77 -7.19
C GLU A 170 0.63 12.31 -7.24
N ALA A 171 1.53 11.60 -7.93
CA ALA A 171 2.95 11.99 -8.01
C ALA A 171 3.31 12.51 -9.40
N THR A 172 4.29 13.41 -9.47
CA THR A 172 4.94 13.80 -10.73
C THR A 172 6.25 13.05 -10.94
N TYR A 173 6.82 12.43 -9.90
CA TYR A 173 7.98 11.57 -10.08
C TYR A 173 8.07 10.43 -9.05
N LEU A 174 8.75 9.36 -9.45
CA LEU A 174 9.22 8.31 -8.56
C LEU A 174 10.65 7.92 -8.97
N GLU A 175 11.58 8.13 -8.06
CA GLU A 175 12.94 7.59 -8.14
C GLU A 175 13.05 6.41 -7.17
N ALA A 176 13.60 5.29 -7.63
CA ALA A 176 13.87 4.12 -6.80
C ALA A 176 15.10 3.36 -7.32
N GLY A 177 16.05 3.05 -6.43
CA GLY A 177 17.26 2.35 -6.80
C GLY A 177 18.21 3.16 -7.69
N GLY A 178 18.22 4.49 -7.53
CA GLY A 178 19.03 5.40 -8.33
C GLY A 178 18.55 5.55 -9.78
N ARG A 179 17.29 5.21 -10.06
CA ARG A 179 16.66 5.35 -11.37
C ARG A 179 15.30 6.01 -11.25
N ILE A 180 14.97 6.85 -12.23
CA ILE A 180 13.63 7.43 -12.37
C ILE A 180 12.74 6.36 -12.98
N TRP A 181 11.82 5.82 -12.20
CA TRP A 181 10.82 4.85 -12.66
C TRP A 181 9.69 5.51 -13.41
N LEU A 182 9.34 6.72 -12.97
CA LEU A 182 8.28 7.50 -13.55
C LEU A 182 8.57 8.99 -13.36
N ARG A 183 8.27 9.76 -14.39
CA ARG A 183 8.18 11.22 -14.35
C ARG A 183 7.01 11.67 -15.20
N SER A 184 6.29 12.69 -14.74
CA SER A 184 5.22 13.32 -15.48
C SER A 184 5.22 14.83 -15.26
N ASP A 185 4.66 15.57 -16.20
CA ASP A 185 4.43 17.02 -16.09
C ASP A 185 3.18 17.36 -15.27
N LYS A 186 2.37 16.37 -14.91
CA LYS A 186 1.19 16.48 -14.04
C LYS A 186 1.16 15.35 -13.01
N PRO A 187 0.47 15.53 -11.87
CA PRO A 187 0.27 14.44 -10.91
C PRO A 187 -0.49 13.28 -11.53
N ILE A 188 0.04 12.08 -11.38
CA ILE A 188 -0.58 10.82 -11.82
C ILE A 188 -0.57 9.78 -10.71
N SER A 189 -1.54 8.89 -10.74
CA SER A 189 -1.60 7.72 -9.86
C SER A 189 -1.44 6.47 -10.69
N GLY A 190 -0.71 5.47 -10.21
CA GLY A 190 -0.55 4.25 -10.99
C GLY A 190 0.26 3.18 -10.32
N VAL A 191 0.25 2.01 -10.95
CA VAL A 191 1.04 0.84 -10.59
C VAL A 191 1.74 0.32 -11.84
N GLY A 192 3.04 0.08 -11.74
CA GLY A 192 3.87 -0.52 -12.77
C GLY A 192 4.41 -1.87 -12.29
N ALA A 193 4.35 -2.89 -13.13
CA ALA A 193 4.86 -4.22 -12.85
C ALA A 193 5.82 -4.68 -13.95
N VAL A 194 6.92 -5.32 -13.55
CA VAL A 194 7.92 -5.93 -14.44
C VAL A 194 7.92 -7.44 -14.25
N GLU A 195 7.40 -8.17 -15.23
CA GLU A 195 7.28 -9.62 -15.22
C GLU A 195 7.67 -10.19 -16.58
N GLY A 196 8.38 -11.31 -16.65
CA GLY A 196 8.64 -12.00 -17.93
C GLY A 196 9.32 -11.17 -19.03
N GLY A 197 10.07 -10.12 -18.68
CA GLY A 197 10.71 -9.22 -19.64
C GLY A 197 9.76 -8.22 -20.30
N GLN A 198 8.52 -8.09 -19.81
CA GLN A 198 7.58 -7.02 -20.17
C GLN A 198 7.40 -6.07 -19.00
N ILE A 199 6.95 -4.85 -19.30
CA ILE A 199 6.46 -3.90 -18.30
C ILE A 199 5.01 -3.53 -18.61
N GLU A 200 4.18 -3.54 -17.57
CA GLU A 200 2.79 -3.12 -17.65
C GLU A 200 2.52 -2.06 -16.58
N TRP A 201 1.88 -0.98 -16.98
CA TRP A 201 1.42 0.09 -16.10
C TRP A 201 -0.10 0.22 -16.18
N HIS A 202 -0.74 0.35 -15.03
CA HIS A 202 -2.10 0.87 -14.93
C HIS A 202 -2.03 2.27 -14.32
N MET A 203 -2.55 3.26 -15.02
CA MET A 203 -2.43 4.67 -14.65
C MET A 203 -3.78 5.36 -14.64
N LEU A 204 -3.89 6.37 -13.80
CA LEU A 204 -4.96 7.34 -13.73
C LEU A 204 -4.34 8.73 -13.85
N SER A 205 -4.82 9.51 -14.82
CA SER A 205 -4.44 10.90 -15.03
C SER A 205 -5.69 11.78 -15.05
N SER A 206 -5.67 12.89 -14.32
CA SER A 206 -6.79 13.86 -14.27
C SER A 206 -6.75 14.89 -15.41
N ALA A 207 -5.70 14.87 -16.23
CA ALA A 207 -5.54 15.70 -17.41
C ALA A 207 -4.62 14.98 -18.42
N PRO A 208 -4.57 15.41 -19.68
CA PRO A 208 -3.54 14.94 -20.61
C PRO A 208 -2.15 15.31 -20.08
N SER A 209 -1.25 14.31 -20.04
CA SER A 209 0.05 14.42 -19.38
C SER A 209 1.14 13.79 -20.23
N THR A 210 2.33 14.39 -20.21
CA THR A 210 3.52 13.76 -20.73
C THR A 210 4.04 12.78 -19.68
N LEU A 211 4.19 11.52 -20.05
CA LEU A 211 4.72 10.47 -19.19
C LEU A 211 6.10 10.04 -19.69
N GLU A 212 7.03 9.92 -18.76
CA GLU A 212 8.32 9.27 -18.93
C GLU A 212 8.42 8.10 -17.94
N PHE A 213 8.80 6.90 -18.39
CA PHE A 213 8.95 5.74 -17.52
C PHE A 213 10.12 4.84 -17.91
N HIS A 214 10.64 4.12 -16.92
CA HIS A 214 11.80 3.24 -17.08
C HIS A 214 11.45 1.94 -17.81
N THR A 215 12.32 1.48 -18.72
CA THR A 215 12.28 0.10 -19.25
C THR A 215 13.65 -0.55 -19.25
N GLU A 216 13.74 -1.82 -18.89
CA GLU A 216 15.03 -2.54 -18.85
C GLU A 216 15.50 -3.06 -20.21
N PHE A 217 14.65 -2.96 -21.22
CA PHE A 217 14.87 -3.45 -22.58
C PHE A 217 14.47 -2.38 -23.61
N ARG A 218 14.95 -2.55 -24.85
CA ARG A 218 14.51 -1.74 -25.98
C ARG A 218 13.17 -2.29 -26.46
N PRO A 219 12.07 -1.53 -26.32
CA PRO A 219 10.75 -2.01 -26.73
C PRO A 219 10.67 -2.11 -28.25
N THR A 220 10.12 -3.21 -28.78
CA THR A 220 9.71 -3.30 -30.20
C THR A 220 8.21 -3.10 -30.39
N GLU A 221 7.46 -3.19 -29.28
CA GLU A 221 6.03 -2.92 -29.25
C GLU A 221 5.61 -2.27 -27.96
N ILE A 222 4.80 -1.23 -28.12
CA ILE A 222 4.17 -0.47 -27.04
C ILE A 222 2.68 -0.41 -27.33
N ARG A 223 1.86 -0.62 -26.31
CA ARG A 223 0.41 -0.53 -26.40
C ARG A 223 -0.12 0.45 -25.37
N LEU A 224 -1.13 1.20 -25.76
CA LEU A 224 -1.99 2.01 -24.89
C LEU A 224 -3.41 1.46 -25.03
N ASP A 225 -4.00 1.02 -23.92
CA ASP A 225 -5.33 0.39 -23.87
C ASP A 225 -5.48 -0.76 -24.87
N GLY A 226 -4.43 -1.57 -24.98
CA GLY A 226 -4.37 -2.71 -25.90
C GLY A 226 -4.10 -2.35 -27.37
N ARG A 227 -4.16 -1.06 -27.74
CA ARG A 227 -3.85 -0.59 -29.10
C ARG A 227 -2.36 -0.33 -29.25
N ARG A 228 -1.73 -0.92 -30.27
CA ARG A 228 -0.33 -0.66 -30.61
C ARG A 228 -0.13 0.81 -31.00
N LEU A 229 0.85 1.45 -30.37
CA LEU A 229 1.28 2.81 -30.71
C LEU A 229 2.20 2.80 -31.93
N ALA A 230 2.08 3.83 -32.76
CA ALA A 230 2.98 4.00 -33.90
C ALA A 230 4.30 4.65 -33.43
N PRO A 231 5.41 4.48 -34.18
CA PRO A 231 6.73 4.99 -33.76
C PRO A 231 6.78 6.51 -33.51
N GLN A 232 5.87 7.29 -34.08
CA GLN A 232 5.77 8.74 -33.84
C GLN A 232 5.04 9.11 -32.54
N ASP A 233 4.30 8.17 -31.93
CA ASP A 233 3.48 8.42 -30.74
C ASP A 233 4.27 8.25 -29.43
N TYR A 234 5.52 7.79 -29.52
CA TYR A 234 6.43 7.62 -28.39
C TYR A 234 7.87 7.92 -28.80
N SER A 235 8.72 8.13 -27.81
CA SER A 235 10.17 8.19 -28.00
C SER A 235 10.87 7.31 -26.97
N PHE A 236 12.01 6.74 -27.36
CA PHE A 236 12.79 5.87 -26.49
C PHE A 236 14.26 6.28 -26.51
N GLN A 237 14.84 6.48 -25.32
CA GLN A 237 16.25 6.82 -25.13
C GLN A 237 16.95 5.65 -24.43
N TRP A 238 17.76 4.90 -25.19
CA TRP A 238 18.42 3.68 -24.70
C TRP A 238 19.40 3.96 -23.56
N GLU A 239 20.22 5.00 -23.68
CA GLU A 239 21.22 5.37 -22.66
C GLU A 239 20.59 5.69 -21.30
N GLN A 240 19.39 6.28 -21.32
CA GLN A 240 18.62 6.61 -20.13
C GLN A 240 17.64 5.51 -19.73
N ARG A 241 17.49 4.46 -20.56
CA ARG A 241 16.48 3.40 -20.40
C ARG A 241 15.09 3.99 -20.15
N SER A 242 14.75 5.00 -20.93
CA SER A 242 13.59 5.86 -20.70
C SER A 242 12.68 5.87 -21.92
N MET A 243 11.38 5.65 -21.69
CA MET A 243 10.33 5.76 -22.68
C MET A 243 9.43 6.95 -22.36
N LYS A 244 9.10 7.73 -23.38
CA LYS A 244 8.24 8.90 -23.26
C LYS A 244 7.06 8.83 -24.21
N LEU A 245 5.86 9.10 -23.71
CA LEU A 245 4.61 9.17 -24.47
C LEU A 245 3.64 10.18 -23.86
N VAL A 246 2.55 10.50 -24.57
CA VAL A 246 1.45 11.31 -24.03
C VAL A 246 0.35 10.37 -23.53
N LEU A 247 -0.01 10.53 -22.26
CA LEU A 247 -1.12 9.84 -21.62
C LEU A 247 -2.35 10.76 -21.65
N PRO A 248 -3.49 10.35 -22.23
CA PRO A 248 -4.72 11.11 -22.15
C PRO A 248 -5.26 11.22 -20.71
N GLU A 249 -6.29 12.05 -20.53
CA GLU A 249 -7.08 12.06 -19.30
C GLU A 249 -7.88 10.75 -19.17
N GLY A 250 -7.88 10.19 -17.97
CA GLY A 250 -8.64 8.99 -17.64
C GLY A 250 -7.78 7.86 -17.09
N THR A 251 -8.35 6.66 -17.13
CA THR A 251 -7.69 5.41 -16.69
C THR A 251 -7.17 4.66 -17.90
N HIS A 252 -5.90 4.28 -17.86
CA HIS A 252 -5.21 3.69 -18.99
C HIS A 252 -4.32 2.52 -18.58
N THR A 253 -4.12 1.60 -19.51
CA THR A 253 -3.11 0.55 -19.40
C THR A 253 -2.04 0.75 -20.46
N ILE A 254 -0.77 0.81 -20.05
CA ILE A 254 0.38 0.88 -20.95
C ILE A 254 1.15 -0.43 -20.83
N SER A 255 1.46 -1.08 -21.95
CA SER A 255 2.37 -2.23 -21.93
C SER A 255 3.48 -2.09 -22.96
N ALA A 256 4.68 -2.53 -22.59
CA ALA A 256 5.82 -2.58 -23.48
C ALA A 256 6.51 -3.95 -23.42
N ARG A 257 6.97 -4.42 -24.58
CA ARG A 257 7.66 -5.69 -24.76
C ARG A 257 8.85 -5.59 -25.71
N PRO A 258 9.90 -6.42 -25.54
CA PRO A 258 11.01 -6.53 -26.48
C PRO A 258 10.56 -7.08 -27.83
#